data_AF-A0A8S2TJT3-F1
#
_entry.id   AF-A0A8S2TJT3-F1
#
_cell.length_a   1.000
_cell.length_b   1.000
_cell.length_c   1.000
_cell.angle_alpha   90.00
_cell.angle_beta   90.00
_cell.angle_gamma   90.00
#
_symmetry.space_group_name_H-M   'P 1'
#
loop_
_entity.id
_entity.type
_entity.pdbx_description
1 polymer ?
#
loop_
_entity_poly.entity_id
_entity_poly.type
_entity_poly.pdbx_seq_one_letter_code
_entity_poly.pdbx_strand_id
1 'polypeptide(L)'
;NICADTPTGDITQTIIVGSHSDSVPDGPGINDNGSGSAANLALAVALFQTSIYTTLKYRIRFCWWGAEEIGLIGSDFYVKQAKLSTIIG
;
A
#
# COMPACT_ATOMS: atom_id res chain seq x y z
N ASN A 1 9.57 -1.00 0.46
CA ASN A 1 8.13 -0.66 0.47
C ASN A 1 7.95 0.78 0.05
N ILE A 2 6.92 1.04 -0.74
CA ILE A 2 6.46 2.39 -1.08
C ILE A 2 5.03 2.49 -0.57
N CYS A 3 4.70 3.55 0.17
CA CYS A 3 3.32 3.82 0.59
C CYS A 3 2.97 5.27 0.28
N ALA A 4 1.73 5.51 -0.14
CA ALA A 4 1.17 6.82 -0.43
C ALA A 4 -0.16 7.01 0.31
N ASP A 5 -0.26 8.12 1.05
CA ASP A 5 -1.45 8.47 1.82
C ASP A 5 -2.34 9.43 1.04
N THR A 6 -3.65 9.30 1.21
CA THR A 6 -4.57 10.37 0.83
C THR A 6 -4.31 11.62 1.70
N PRO A 7 -4.44 12.84 1.14
CA PRO A 7 -4.19 14.09 1.88
C PRO A 7 -5.28 14.42 2.91
N THR A 8 -6.33 13.61 2.96
CA THR A 8 -7.58 13.79 3.70
C THR A 8 -8.01 12.48 4.37
N GLY A 9 -9.00 12.58 5.25
CA GLY A 9 -9.50 11.48 6.08
C GLY A 9 -8.83 11.44 7.44
N ASP A 10 -9.48 10.76 8.39
CA ASP A 10 -8.96 10.61 9.75
C ASP A 10 -7.66 9.79 9.77
N ILE A 11 -6.56 10.40 10.23
CA ILE A 11 -5.24 9.75 10.29
C ILE A 11 -5.16 8.67 11.38
N THR A 12 -6.05 8.70 12.38
CA THR A 12 -6.12 7.71 13.46
C THR A 12 -6.81 6.42 13.01
N GLN A 13 -7.55 6.48 11.90
CA GLN A 13 -8.26 5.34 11.30
C GLN A 13 -7.88 5.21 9.83
N THR A 14 -6.93 4.33 9.53
CA THR A 14 -6.37 4.17 8.18
C THR A 14 -6.80 2.86 7.54
N ILE A 15 -7.37 2.94 6.34
CA ILE A 15 -7.59 1.79 5.45
C ILE A 15 -6.33 1.60 4.62
N ILE A 16 -5.77 0.39 4.60
CA ILE A 16 -4.59 0.06 3.80
C ILE A 16 -5.01 -0.81 2.61
N VAL A 17 -4.65 -0.39 1.40
CA VAL A 17 -4.79 -1.17 0.17
C VAL A 17 -3.39 -1.55 -0.32
N GLY A 18 -3.14 -2.85 -0.50
CA GLY A 18 -1.79 -3.38 -0.69
C GLY A 18 -1.65 -4.36 -1.84
N SER A 19 -0.48 -4.36 -2.45
CA SER A 19 0.03 -5.38 -3.39
C SER A 19 1.56 -5.44 -3.28
N HIS A 20 2.21 -6.53 -3.66
CA HIS A 20 3.68 -6.52 -3.76
C HIS A 20 4.12 -6.09 -5.16
N SER A 21 5.28 -5.44 -5.22
CA SER A 21 5.86 -4.88 -6.44
C SER A 21 7.11 -5.59 -6.91
N ASP A 22 7.66 -6.50 -6.10
CA ASP A 22 8.74 -7.39 -6.52
C ASP A 22 8.21 -8.57 -7.33
N SER A 23 9.11 -9.20 -8.07
CA SER A 23 8.89 -10.45 -8.81
C SER A 23 10.05 -11.41 -8.56
N VAL A 24 9.87 -12.65 -8.98
CA VAL A 24 10.98 -13.62 -9.08
C VAL A 24 11.93 -13.30 -10.25
N PRO A 25 13.18 -13.81 -10.24
CA PRO A 25 14.13 -13.63 -11.36
C PRO A 25 13.74 -14.36 -12.65
N ASP A 26 12.93 -15.41 -12.54
CA ASP A 26 12.58 -16.30 -13.67
C ASP A 26 11.64 -15.66 -14.69
N GLY A 27 11.05 -14.51 -14.37
CA GLY A 27 10.15 -13.82 -15.27
C GLY A 27 9.74 -12.43 -14.81
N PRO A 28 9.02 -11.69 -15.67
CA PRO A 28 8.67 -10.29 -15.43
C PRO A 28 7.57 -10.05 -14.38
N GLY A 29 6.99 -11.11 -13.81
CA GLY A 29 5.97 -10.99 -12.76
C GLY A 29 4.70 -10.23 -13.17
N ILE A 30 4.27 -10.33 -14.43
CA ILE A 30 3.14 -9.52 -14.93
C ILE A 30 1.85 -9.85 -14.19
N ASN A 31 1.52 -11.13 -14.04
CA ASN A 31 0.36 -11.52 -13.25
C ASN A 31 0.69 -11.49 -11.76
N ASP A 32 1.87 -11.98 -11.39
CA ASP A 32 2.38 -12.10 -10.02
C ASP A 32 3.59 -11.18 -9.80
N ASN A 33 3.42 -9.95 -9.30
CA ASN A 33 2.14 -9.31 -8.98
C ASN A 33 1.98 -7.93 -9.60
N GLY A 34 2.42 -7.83 -10.86
CA GLY A 34 2.16 -6.67 -11.71
C GLY A 34 0.67 -6.35 -11.83
N SER A 35 -0.20 -7.36 -11.86
CA SER A 35 -1.64 -7.19 -11.97
C SER A 35 -2.24 -6.50 -10.75
N GLY A 36 -1.93 -6.98 -9.54
CA GLY A 36 -2.35 -6.35 -8.29
C GLY A 36 -1.68 -4.99 -8.07
N SER A 37 -0.40 -4.85 -8.43
CA SER A 37 0.32 -3.57 -8.42
C SER A 37 -0.35 -2.52 -9.30
N ALA A 38 -0.74 -2.89 -10.53
CA ALA A 38 -1.42 -2.02 -11.47
C ALA A 38 -2.85 -1.67 -11.02
N ALA A 39 -3.60 -2.66 -10.50
CA ALA A 39 -4.95 -2.41 -9.96
C ALA A 39 -4.92 -1.45 -8.76
N ASN A 40 -3.95 -1.61 -7.86
CA ASN A 40 -3.74 -0.74 -6.72
C ASN A 40 -3.45 0.71 -7.15
N LEU A 41 -2.57 0.87 -8.16
CA LEU A 41 -2.26 2.18 -8.75
C LEU A 41 -3.48 2.80 -9.44
N ALA A 42 -4.22 2.01 -10.23
CA ALA A 42 -5.40 2.48 -10.93
C ALA A 42 -6.48 2.98 -9.96
N LEU A 43 -6.67 2.29 -8.83
CA LEU A 43 -7.59 2.73 -7.78
C LEU A 43 -7.15 4.06 -7.15
N ALA A 44 -5.86 4.20 -6.84
CA ALA A 44 -5.32 5.46 -6.32
C ALA A 44 -5.56 6.61 -7.31
N VAL A 45 -5.20 6.42 -8.59
CA VAL A 45 -5.40 7.42 -9.64
C VAL A 45 -6.87 7.79 -9.81
N ALA A 46 -7.77 6.80 -9.85
CA ALA A 46 -9.21 7.04 -10.00
C ALA A 46 -9.78 7.85 -8.82
N LEU A 47 -9.34 7.55 -7.59
CA LEU A 47 -9.75 8.29 -6.39
C LEU A 47 -9.34 9.77 -6.44
N PHE A 48 -8.17 10.08 -7.01
CA PHE A 48 -7.75 11.47 -7.23
C PHE A 48 -8.49 12.14 -8.39
N GLN A 49 -8.63 11.47 -9.53
CA GLN A 49 -9.32 12.01 -10.71
C GLN A 49 -10.80 12.33 -10.45
N THR A 50 -11.46 11.53 -9.62
CA THR A 50 -12.87 11.72 -9.25
C THR A 50 -13.07 12.71 -8.10
N SER A 51 -12.00 13.26 -7.53
CA SER A 51 -12.04 14.13 -6.35
C SER A 51 -12.68 13.52 -5.09
N ILE A 52 -12.92 12.20 -5.09
CA ILE A 52 -13.46 11.46 -3.93
C ILE A 52 -12.55 11.62 -2.71
N TYR A 53 -11.25 11.81 -2.92
CA TYR A 53 -10.31 12.08 -1.84
C TYR A 53 -10.80 13.21 -0.92
N THR A 54 -11.45 14.26 -1.44
CA THR A 54 -11.86 15.43 -0.64
C THR A 54 -12.90 15.14 0.45
N THR A 55 -13.63 14.03 0.36
CA THR A 55 -14.75 13.69 1.27
C THR A 55 -14.52 12.39 2.04
N LEU A 56 -13.29 11.89 2.08
CA LEU A 56 -12.96 10.65 2.78
C LEU A 56 -13.17 10.78 4.29
N LYS A 57 -13.87 9.79 4.87
CA LYS A 57 -14.02 9.65 6.32
C LYS A 57 -12.71 9.14 6.97
N TYR A 58 -12.06 8.19 6.34
CA TYR A 58 -10.85 7.52 6.82
C TYR A 58 -9.70 7.79 5.87
N ARG A 59 -8.47 7.95 6.39
CA ARG A 59 -7.30 8.02 5.53
C ARG A 59 -7.17 6.70 4.76
N ILE A 60 -6.91 6.77 3.46
CA ILE A 60 -6.54 5.59 2.67
C ILE A 60 -5.04 5.64 2.41
N ARG A 61 -4.37 4.52 2.65
CA ARG A 61 -2.94 4.33 2.40
C ARG A 61 -2.76 3.22 1.37
N PHE A 62 -2.22 3.57 0.22
CA PHE A 62 -1.87 2.63 -0.85
C PHE A 62 -0.42 2.19 -0.64
N CYS A 63 -0.16 0.89 -0.56
CA CYS A 63 1.18 0.36 -0.33
C CYS A 63 1.59 -0.69 -1.36
N TRP A 64 2.86 -0.61 -1.77
CA TRP A 64 3.56 -1.59 -2.58
C TRP A 64 4.67 -2.22 -1.73
N TRP A 65 4.49 -3.50 -1.43
CA TRP A 65 5.41 -4.29 -0.61
C TRP A 65 6.56 -4.79 -1.47
N GLY A 66 7.77 -4.71 -0.95
CA GLY A 66 8.93 -5.34 -1.60
C GLY A 66 9.35 -6.59 -0.84
N ALA A 67 10.12 -7.45 -1.51
CA ALA A 67 10.64 -8.69 -0.93
C ALA A 67 9.53 -9.59 -0.35
N GLU A 68 8.39 -9.63 -1.03
CA GLU A 68 7.30 -10.56 -0.73
C GLU A 68 7.72 -11.99 -1.08
N GLU A 69 8.35 -12.15 -2.26
CA GLU A 69 8.72 -13.42 -2.88
C GLU A 69 9.76 -14.21 -2.06
N ILE A 70 10.48 -13.52 -1.17
CA ILE A 70 11.50 -14.10 -0.28
C ILE A 70 11.05 -14.16 1.18
N GLY A 71 9.74 -14.06 1.42
CA GLY A 71 9.12 -14.32 2.73
C GLY A 71 8.50 -13.09 3.39
N LEU A 72 7.66 -12.35 2.66
CA LEU A 72 6.83 -11.24 3.19
C LEU A 72 7.63 -10.13 3.89
N ILE A 73 8.92 -9.99 3.59
CA ILE A 73 9.86 -9.20 4.40
C ILE A 73 9.42 -7.74 4.49
N GLY A 74 8.95 -7.18 3.37
CA GLY A 74 8.48 -5.81 3.32
C GLY A 74 7.27 -5.55 4.22
N SER A 75 6.21 -6.33 4.07
CA SER A 75 4.98 -6.15 4.86
C SER A 75 5.21 -6.44 6.35
N ASP A 76 6.01 -7.46 6.68
CA ASP A 76 6.41 -7.76 8.05
C ASP A 76 7.16 -6.61 8.72
N PHE A 77 8.12 -6.03 8.01
CA PHE A 77 8.88 -4.87 8.48
C PHE A 77 7.95 -3.68 8.74
N TYR A 78 7.00 -3.41 7.83
CA TYR A 78 6.02 -2.35 7.98
C TYR A 78 5.14 -2.53 9.24
N VAL A 79 4.60 -3.74 9.45
CA VAL A 79 3.76 -4.03 10.62
C VAL A 79 4.55 -3.90 11.92
N LYS A 80 5.80 -4.37 11.94
CA LYS A 80 6.68 -4.23 13.12
C LYS A 80 6.91 -2.75 13.47
N GLN A 81 7.19 -1.91 12.48
CA GLN A 81 7.35 -0.47 12.69
C GLN A 81 6.08 0.22 13.18
N ALA A 82 4.91 -0.14 12.60
CA ALA A 82 3.64 0.42 13.03
C ALA A 82 3.35 0.10 14.50
N LYS A 83 3.61 -1.14 14.95
CA LYS A 83 3.46 -1.52 16.36
C LYS A 83 4.39 -0.74 17.29
N LEU A 84 5.63 -0.50 16.87
CA LEU A 84 6.59 0.30 17.63
C LEU A 84 6.10 1.74 17.84
N SER A 85 5.52 2.37 16.81
CA SER A 85 4.99 3.75 16.93
C SER A 85 3.84 3.91 17.93
N THR A 86 3.10 2.85 18.25
CA THR A 86 2.02 2.87 19.25
C THR A 86 2.53 2.77 20.70
N ILE A 87 3.78 2.32 20.91
CA ILE A 87 4.36 2.13 22.25
C ILE A 87 5.05 3.41 22.77
N ILE A 88 5.33 4.37 21.89
CA ILE A 88 6.07 5.61 22.22
C ILE A 88 5.18 6.87 22.22
N GLY A 89 3.85 6.69 22.26
CA GLY A 89 2.84 7.76 22.29
C GLY A 89 2.21 7.94 23.65
#